data_AF-A0A1S3QLX7-F1
#
_entry.id   AF-A0A1S3QLX7-F1
#
_cell.length_a   1.000
_cell.length_b   1.000
_cell.length_c   1.000
_cell.angle_alpha   90.00
_cell.angle_beta   90.00
_cell.angle_gamma   90.00
#
_symmetry.space_group_name_H-M   'P 1'
#
loop_
_entity.id
_entity.type
_entity.pdbx_description
1 polymer ?
#
loop_
_entity_poly.entity_id
_entity_poly.type
_entity_poly.pdbx_seq_one_letter_code
_entity_poly.pdbx_strand_id
1 'polypeptide(L)'
;LHEVEEDSVEFSWKRNRLFNHTACLVVYQICREDPIATVTSVTSKPKSKWRPLPLDTVEMEKLVSRKLRIGAKETMKIAEKLYTQG
;
A
#
# COMPACT_ATOMS: atom_id res chain seq x y z
N LEU A 1 18.67 1.37 -10.73
CA LEU A 1 18.80 1.02 -9.31
C LEU A 1 19.91 1.89 -8.74
N HIS A 2 19.69 2.57 -7.61
CA HIS A 2 20.80 3.16 -6.86
C HIS A 2 21.14 2.18 -5.74
N GLU A 3 22.35 1.64 -5.76
CA GLU A 3 22.84 0.65 -4.80
C GLU A 3 23.93 1.30 -3.94
N VAL A 4 23.73 1.31 -2.62
CA VAL A 4 24.74 1.69 -1.64
C VAL A 4 24.83 0.58 -0.61
N GLU A 5 25.99 -0.08 -0.55
CA GLU A 5 26.54 -1.01 0.46
C GLU A 5 25.71 -2.21 0.96
N GLU A 6 24.40 -2.26 0.74
CA GLU A 6 23.49 -3.43 0.91
C GLU A 6 22.02 -3.08 0.57
N ASP A 7 21.70 -1.80 0.33
CA ASP A 7 20.35 -1.33 0.05
C ASP A 7 20.19 -0.83 -1.38
N SER A 8 19.12 -1.29 -2.04
CA SER A 8 18.67 -0.77 -3.34
C SER A 8 17.40 0.05 -3.19
N VAL A 9 17.37 1.26 -3.76
CA VAL A 9 16.17 2.12 -3.74
C VAL A 9 15.48 2.13 -5.11
N GLU A 10 14.16 1.93 -5.11
CA GLU A 10 13.31 2.08 -6.28
C GLU A 10 12.72 3.50 -6.37
N PHE A 11 12.93 4.16 -7.50
CA PHE A 11 12.34 5.47 -7.79
C PHE A 11 11.08 5.31 -8.65
N SER A 12 9.93 5.75 -8.13
CA SER A 12 8.69 5.74 -8.91
C SER A 12 8.66 6.87 -9.93
N TRP A 13 8.26 6.55 -11.16
CA TRP A 13 8.17 7.53 -12.23
C TRP A 13 7.07 8.56 -11.98
N LYS A 14 7.38 9.85 -12.12
CA LYS A 14 6.42 10.95 -11.91
C LYS A 14 5.16 10.87 -12.79
N ARG A 15 5.24 10.24 -13.97
CA ARG A 15 4.09 10.03 -14.88
C ARG A 15 3.25 8.79 -14.52
N ASN A 16 3.63 8.02 -13.51
CA ASN A 16 3.03 6.74 -13.12
C ASN A 16 3.12 5.68 -14.24
N ARG A 17 2.18 5.68 -15.20
CA ARG A 17 2.14 4.70 -16.31
C ARG A 17 1.64 5.34 -17.61
N LEU A 18 2.13 4.81 -18.75
CA LEU A 18 1.63 5.13 -20.09
C LEU A 18 0.99 3.90 -20.73
N PHE A 19 -0.12 4.10 -21.42
CA PHE A 19 -0.87 3.04 -22.13
C PHE A 19 -0.53 2.96 -23.63
N ASN A 20 0.55 3.61 -24.04
CA ASN A 20 1.05 3.57 -25.41
C ASN A 20 2.50 3.07 -25.38
N HIS A 21 2.77 1.99 -26.11
CA HIS A 21 4.09 1.38 -26.15
C HIS A 21 5.14 2.34 -26.70
N THR A 22 4.87 2.95 -27.86
CA THR A 22 5.79 3.87 -28.55
C THR A 22 6.15 5.07 -27.68
N ALA A 23 5.16 5.69 -27.03
CA ALA A 23 5.39 6.83 -26.14
C ALA A 23 6.27 6.45 -24.93
N CYS A 24 6.04 5.27 -24.34
CA CYS A 24 6.87 4.77 -23.25
C CYS A 24 8.31 4.48 -23.72
N LEU A 25 8.44 3.86 -24.89
CA LEU A 25 9.74 3.50 -25.47
C LEU A 25 10.59 4.73 -25.77
N VAL A 26 10.01 5.80 -26.34
CA VAL A 26 10.71 7.05 -26.62
C VAL A 26 11.27 7.66 -25.33
N VAL A 27 10.48 7.75 -24.25
CA VAL A 27 10.97 8.31 -22.99
C VAL A 27 12.04 7.41 -22.36
N TYR A 28 11.87 6.09 -22.45
CA TYR A 28 12.86 5.14 -21.97
C TYR A 28 14.21 5.29 -22.69
N GLN A 29 14.21 5.46 -24.02
CA GLN A 29 15.42 5.66 -24.81
C GLN A 29 16.13 6.96 -24.39
N ILE A 30 15.39 8.06 -24.23
CA ILE A 30 15.94 9.34 -23.76
C ILE A 30 16.62 9.17 -22.38
N CYS A 31 16.00 8.45 -21.44
CA CYS A 31 16.60 8.19 -20.13
C CYS A 31 17.79 7.22 -20.17
N ARG A 32 17.90 6.38 -21.20
CA ARG A 32 19.00 5.42 -21.35
C ARG A 32 20.24 6.04 -21.98
N GLU A 33 20.06 7.07 -22.81
CA GLU A 33 21.16 7.82 -23.43
C GLU A 33 21.97 8.61 -22.39
N ASP A 34 21.31 9.25 -21.42
CA ASP A 34 21.95 9.91 -20.28
C ASP A 34 21.39 9.37 -18.94
N PRO A 35 22.00 8.32 -18.38
CA PRO A 35 21.46 7.62 -17.21
C PRO A 35 21.81 8.27 -15.87
N ILE A 36 22.60 9.35 -15.85
CA ILE A 36 23.07 9.96 -14.60
C ILE A 36 21.93 10.77 -13.97
N ALA A 37 21.43 10.30 -12.82
CA ALA A 37 20.37 10.97 -12.09
C ALA A 37 20.92 12.10 -11.20
N THR A 38 20.24 13.25 -11.18
CA THR A 38 20.52 14.35 -10.26
C THR A 38 19.39 14.52 -9.25
N VAL A 39 19.75 14.68 -7.97
CA VAL A 39 18.78 14.97 -6.90
C VAL A 39 18.23 16.38 -7.10
N THR A 40 16.93 16.49 -7.41
CA THR A 40 16.27 17.78 -7.65
C THR A 40 15.64 18.38 -6.41
N SER A 41 15.14 17.55 -5.48
CA SER A 41 14.52 18.00 -4.23
C SER A 41 14.52 16.90 -3.18
N VAL A 42 14.68 17.29 -1.91
CA VAL A 42 14.55 16.41 -0.74
C VAL A 42 13.53 17.04 0.20
N THR A 43 12.48 16.30 0.56
CA THR A 43 11.42 16.77 1.46
C THR A 43 11.11 15.69 2.49
N SER A 44 11.07 16.08 3.77
CA SER A 44 10.63 15.22 4.87
C SER A 44 9.46 15.88 5.60
N LYS A 45 8.39 15.13 5.85
CA LYS A 45 7.20 15.59 6.57
C LYS A 45 6.78 14.54 7.58
N PRO A 46 6.46 14.92 8.83
CA PRO A 46 5.94 13.97 9.81
C PRO A 46 4.62 13.38 9.31
N LYS A 47 4.47 12.05 9.40
CA LYS A 47 3.26 11.32 9.00
C LYS A 47 2.80 10.44 10.14
N SER A 48 1.55 10.55 10.55
CA SER A 48 0.93 9.71 11.58
C SER A 48 -0.03 8.69 10.96
N LYS A 49 0.01 7.45 11.44
CA LYS A 49 -1.00 6.43 11.15
C LYS A 49 -1.99 6.39 12.32
N TRP A 50 -3.25 6.69 12.03
CA TRP A 50 -4.30 6.78 13.05
C TRP A 50 -4.64 5.42 13.65
N ARG A 51 -4.95 5.41 14.96
CA ARG A 51 -5.56 4.25 15.62
C ARG A 51 -6.94 3.96 15.00
N PRO A 52 -7.39 2.70 14.97
CA PRO A 52 -8.74 2.39 14.49
C PRO A 52 -9.79 3.08 15.34
N LEU A 53 -10.96 3.31 14.74
CA LEU A 53 -12.14 3.76 15.45
C LEU A 53 -12.68 2.65 16.35
N PRO A 54 -13.55 2.98 17.33
CA PRO A 54 -14.29 1.97 18.07
C PRO A 54 -14.95 0.97 17.12
N LEU A 55 -14.86 -0.31 17.46
CA LEU A 55 -15.33 -1.39 16.59
C LEU A 55 -16.86 -1.43 16.57
N ASP A 56 -17.44 -1.40 15.37
CA ASP A 56 -18.87 -1.64 15.14
C ASP A 56 -19.10 -3.04 14.56
N THR A 57 -20.36 -3.43 14.40
CA THR A 57 -20.72 -4.76 13.89
C THR A 57 -20.26 -4.99 12.45
N VAL A 58 -20.33 -3.97 11.59
CA VAL A 58 -19.96 -4.06 10.18
C VAL A 58 -18.45 -4.23 10.02
N GLU A 59 -17.65 -3.43 10.72
CA GLU A 59 -16.20 -3.55 10.70
C GLU A 59 -15.73 -4.84 11.38
N MET A 60 -16.41 -5.30 12.44
CA MET A 60 -16.15 -6.61 13.03
C MET A 60 -16.32 -7.73 11.99
N GLU A 61 -17.47 -7.82 11.31
CA GLU A 61 -17.71 -8.85 10.30
C GLU A 61 -16.69 -8.80 9.16
N LYS A 62 -16.41 -7.61 8.63
CA LYS A 62 -15.40 -7.41 7.56
C LYS A 62 -14.00 -7.80 8.00
N LEU A 63 -13.60 -7.45 9.23
CA LEU A 63 -12.26 -7.74 9.74
C LEU A 63 -12.10 -9.23 10.04
N VAL A 64 -13.08 -9.84 10.70
CA VAL A 64 -13.07 -11.27 11.01
C VAL A 64 -13.04 -12.10 9.72
N SER A 65 -13.82 -11.73 8.71
CA SER A 65 -13.76 -12.40 7.39
C SER A 65 -12.40 -12.24 6.72
N ARG A 66 -11.86 -11.01 6.63
CA ARG A 66 -10.57 -10.74 5.96
C ARG A 66 -9.35 -11.30 6.72
N LYS A 67 -9.40 -11.35 8.05
CA LYS A 67 -8.24 -11.66 8.89
C LYS A 67 -8.28 -13.06 9.49
N LEU A 68 -9.46 -13.56 9.85
CA LEU A 68 -9.65 -14.86 10.49
C LEU A 68 -10.34 -15.89 9.58
N ARG A 69 -10.81 -15.47 8.40
CA ARG A 69 -11.52 -16.33 7.42
C ARG A 69 -12.80 -16.97 7.95
N ILE A 70 -13.48 -16.30 8.89
CA ILE A 70 -14.79 -16.71 9.42
C ILE A 70 -15.88 -15.88 8.72
N GLY A 71 -16.90 -16.55 8.21
CA GLY A 71 -18.03 -15.89 7.53
C GLY A 71 -18.91 -15.10 8.50
N ALA A 72 -19.58 -14.05 8.00
CA ALA A 72 -20.37 -13.12 8.82
C ALA A 72 -21.38 -13.80 9.75
N LYS A 73 -22.12 -14.81 9.26
CA LYS A 73 -23.10 -15.56 10.07
C LYS A 73 -22.46 -16.26 11.28
N GLU A 74 -21.30 -16.89 11.08
CA GLU A 74 -20.59 -17.58 12.16
C GLU A 74 -19.94 -16.57 13.12
N THR A 75 -19.41 -15.45 12.59
CA THR A 75 -18.91 -14.33 13.39
C THR A 75 -19.97 -13.81 14.35
N MET A 76 -21.19 -13.55 13.88
CA MET A 76 -22.28 -13.06 14.73
C MET A 76 -22.70 -14.08 15.77
N LYS A 77 -22.81 -15.36 15.39
CA LYS A 77 -23.11 -16.45 16.32
C LYS A 77 -22.06 -16.56 17.43
N ILE A 78 -20.77 -16.45 17.11
CA ILE A 78 -19.69 -16.48 18.09
C ILE A 78 -19.74 -15.21 18.96
N ALA A 79 -19.94 -14.04 18.37
CA ALA A 79 -20.02 -12.77 19.09
C ALA A 79 -21.19 -12.75 20.09
N GLU A 80 -22.38 -13.22 19.69
CA GLU A 80 -23.56 -13.36 20.56
C GLU A 80 -23.31 -14.36 21.69
N LYS A 81 -22.66 -15.49 21.39
CA LYS A 81 -22.29 -16.49 22.39
C LYS A 81 -21.34 -15.89 23.44
N LEU A 82 -20.32 -15.14 23.00
CA LEU A 82 -19.38 -14.47 23.91
C LEU A 82 -20.08 -13.40 24.74
N TYR A 83 -20.89 -12.55 24.12
CA TYR A 83 -21.69 -11.55 24.82
C TYR A 83 -22.57 -12.17 25.94
N THR A 84 -23.15 -13.34 25.68
CA THR A 84 -23.95 -14.07 26.67
C THR A 84 -23.11 -14.63 27.83
N GLN A 85 -21.82 -14.86 27.63
CA GLN A 85 -20.89 -15.40 28.64
C GLN A 85 -20.27 -14.32 29.54
N GLY A 86 -20.37 -13.04 29.15
CA GLY A 86 -19.73 -11.90 29.83
C GLY A 86 -18.33 -11.61 29.31
#